data_AF-A0A7Y0R379-F1
#
_entry.id   AF-A0A7Y0R379-F1
#
_cell.length_a   1.000
_cell.length_b   1.000
_cell.length_c   1.000
_cell.angle_alpha   90.00
_cell.angle_beta   90.00
_cell.angle_gamma   90.00
#
_symmetry.space_group_name_H-M   'P 1'
#
loop_
_entity.id
_entity.type
_entity.pdbx_description
1 polymer ?
#
loop_
_entity_poly.entity_id
_entity_poly.type
_entity_poly.pdbx_seq_one_letter_code
_entity_poly.pdbx_strand_id
1 'polypeptide(L)'
;AEVMSQNYIRAARIKGLSNREIVTQHVMRNAIPPIIPKVGVQLSSMITLAIITESIFNWPGIGRWLLDALANQDYASIQAGVMVLATLVLTANILSDLIGAMINPLVRKEWYANK
;
A
#
# COMPACT_ATOMS: atom_id res chain seq x y z
N ALA A 1 -7.02 12.97 -7.76
CA ALA A 1 -7.90 14.11 -8.10
C ALA A 1 -8.05 15.09 -6.93
N GLU A 2 -8.22 14.59 -5.70
CA GLU A 2 -8.54 15.40 -4.50
C GLU A 2 -7.48 16.47 -4.11
N VAL A 3 -6.19 16.18 -4.31
CA VAL A 3 -5.10 17.14 -4.04
C VAL A 3 -5.13 18.33 -5.02
N MET A 4 -5.69 18.12 -6.23
CA MET A 4 -5.71 19.12 -7.30
C MET A 4 -6.85 20.15 -7.16
N SER A 5 -7.88 19.84 -6.37
CA SER A 5 -9.01 20.73 -6.09
C SER A 5 -8.77 21.67 -4.90
N GLN A 6 -7.63 21.55 -4.22
CA GLN A 6 -7.31 22.32 -3.02
C GLN A 6 -7.02 23.81 -3.31
N ASN A 7 -7.40 24.68 -2.37
CA ASN A 7 -7.28 26.14 -2.51
C ASN A 7 -5.84 26.62 -2.73
N TYR A 8 -4.84 25.90 -2.21
CA TYR A 8 -3.43 26.24 -2.43
C TYR A 8 -2.97 26.03 -3.88
N ILE A 9 -3.60 25.12 -4.64
CA ILE A 9 -3.34 24.92 -6.07
C ILE A 9 -3.97 26.05 -6.89
N ARG A 10 -5.16 26.52 -6.49
CA ARG A 10 -5.80 27.69 -7.11
C ARG A 10 -4.97 28.96 -6.89
N ALA A 11 -4.43 29.14 -5.68
CA ALA A 11 -3.51 30.24 -5.39
C ALA A 11 -2.21 30.16 -6.21
N ALA A 12 -1.62 28.96 -6.36
CA ALA A 12 -0.43 28.76 -7.19
C ALA A 12 -0.68 29.07 -8.68
N ARG A 13 -1.87 28.73 -9.20
CA ARG A 13 -2.29 29.07 -10.56
C ARG A 13 -2.48 30.57 -10.75
N ILE A 14 -3.07 31.26 -9.78
CA ILE A 14 -3.23 32.74 -9.80
C ILE A 14 -1.85 33.43 -9.76
N LYS A 15 -0.86 32.80 -9.11
CA LYS A 15 0.53 33.28 -9.06
C LYS A 15 1.31 33.14 -10.37
N GLY A 16 0.73 32.53 -11.41
CA GLY A 16 1.36 32.38 -12.73
C GLY A 16 2.31 31.18 -12.86
N LEU A 17 2.33 30.25 -11.90
CA LEU A 17 3.16 29.04 -11.98
C LEU A 17 2.70 28.13 -13.13
N SER A 18 3.67 27.55 -13.84
CA SER A 18 3.39 26.62 -14.94
C SER A 18 2.72 25.34 -14.42
N ASN A 19 1.78 24.77 -15.18
CA ASN A 19 1.08 23.54 -14.78
C ASN A 19 2.06 22.39 -14.46
N ARG A 20 3.22 22.34 -15.12
CA ARG A 20 4.25 21.32 -14.85
C ARG A 20 4.85 21.48 -13.45
N GLU A 21 5.21 22.69 -13.04
CA GLU A 21 5.76 22.96 -11.70
C GLU A 21 4.74 22.78 -10.58
N ILE A 22 3.47 23.11 -10.83
CA ILE A 22 2.39 22.82 -9.89
C ILE A 22 2.27 21.31 -9.67
N VAL A 23 2.34 20.51 -10.73
CA VAL A 23 2.21 19.06 -10.63
C VAL A 23 3.41 18.41 -9.94
N THR A 24 4.63 18.73 -10.35
CA THR A 24 5.85 18.10 -9.78
C THR A 24 6.15 18.57 -8.37
N GLN A 25 5.99 19.87 -8.07
CA GLN A 25 6.45 20.43 -6.80
C GLN A 25 5.34 20.50 -5.75
N HIS A 26 4.09 20.74 -6.15
CA HIS A 26 2.98 20.94 -5.20
C HIS A 26 2.03 19.74 -5.14
N VAL A 27 1.68 19.12 -6.27
CA VAL A 27 0.76 17.97 -6.30
C VAL A 27 1.47 16.70 -5.87
N MET A 28 2.59 16.33 -6.51
CA MET A 28 3.30 15.07 -6.19
C MET A 28 3.77 15.05 -4.74
N ARG A 29 4.41 16.12 -4.26
CA ARG A 29 4.96 16.17 -2.89
C ARG A 29 3.89 16.06 -1.80
N ASN A 30 2.66 16.53 -2.07
CA ASN A 30 1.53 16.44 -1.14
C ASN A 30 0.59 15.24 -1.40
N ALA A 31 0.69 14.58 -2.55
CA ALA A 31 -0.11 13.40 -2.89
C ALA A 31 0.60 12.07 -2.57
N ILE A 32 1.94 12.05 -2.52
CA ILE A 32 2.73 10.86 -2.17
C ILE A 32 2.40 10.32 -0.77
N PRO A 33 2.26 11.15 0.28
CA PRO A 33 2.00 10.64 1.64
C PRO A 33 0.75 9.76 1.81
N PRO A 34 -0.44 10.10 1.28
CA PRO A 34 -1.62 9.24 1.38
C PRO A 34 -1.62 8.04 0.41
N ILE A 35 -0.68 7.97 -0.53
CA ILE A 35 -0.58 6.87 -1.50
C ILE A 35 0.25 5.72 -0.93
N ILE A 36 1.33 6.02 -0.20
CA ILE A 36 2.27 4.99 0.31
C ILE A 36 1.56 3.91 1.15
N PRO A 37 0.74 4.25 2.17
CA PRO A 37 0.06 3.22 2.98
C PRO A 37 -0.95 2.40 2.18
N LYS A 38 -1.55 2.98 1.13
CA LYS A 38 -2.51 2.28 0.26
C LYS A 38 -1.84 1.18 -0.57
N VAL A 39 -0.54 1.29 -0.84
CA VAL A 39 0.22 0.23 -1.52
C VAL A 39 0.29 -1.03 -0.65
N GLY A 40 0.47 -0.90 0.66
CA GLY A 40 0.48 -2.04 1.59
C GLY A 40 -0.83 -2.85 1.55
N VAL A 41 -1.97 -2.17 1.54
CA VAL A 41 -3.29 -2.82 1.40
C VAL A 41 -3.46 -3.45 0.01
N GLN A 42 -2.98 -2.79 -1.05
CA GLN A 42 -3.04 -3.34 -2.41
C GLN A 42 -2.23 -4.63 -2.56
N LEU A 43 -1.08 -4.73 -1.88
CA LEU A 43 -0.26 -5.95 -1.88
C LEU A 43 -1.00 -7.16 -1.31
N SER A 44 -1.80 -7.00 -0.26
CA SER A 44 -2.64 -8.07 0.28
C SER A 44 -3.64 -8.58 -0.77
N SER A 45 -4.27 -7.67 -1.52
CA SER A 45 -5.17 -8.03 -2.62
C SER A 45 -4.43 -8.74 -3.77
N MET A 46 -3.18 -8.36 -4.04
CA MET A 46 -2.35 -9.03 -5.04
C MET A 46 -1.98 -10.46 -4.64
N ILE A 47 -1.77 -10.76 -3.36
CA ILE A 47 -1.52 -12.12 -2.88
C ILE A 47 -2.73 -13.01 -3.17
N THR A 48 -3.94 -12.54 -2.91
CA THR A 48 -5.17 -13.29 -3.23
C THR A 48 -5.27 -13.60 -4.73
N LEU A 49 -4.96 -12.61 -5.58
CA LEU A 49 -4.92 -12.81 -7.03
C LEU A 49 -3.80 -13.78 -7.45
N ALA A 50 -2.65 -13.72 -6.80
CA ALA A 50 -1.52 -14.61 -7.07
C ALA A 50 -1.92 -16.08 -6.83
N ILE A 51 -2.62 -16.39 -5.73
CA ILE A 51 -3.12 -17.73 -5.44
C ILE A 51 -4.01 -18.25 -6.58
N ILE A 52 -4.92 -17.41 -7.09
CA ILE A 52 -5.81 -17.77 -8.20
C ILE A 52 -4.99 -18.07 -9.45
N THR A 53 -4.02 -17.20 -9.80
CA THR A 53 -3.19 -17.40 -10.98
C THR A 53 -2.27 -18.62 -10.86
N GLU A 54 -1.71 -18.90 -9.68
CA GLU A 54 -0.90 -20.09 -9.42
C GLU A 54 -1.69 -21.38 -9.64
N SER A 55 -2.95 -21.39 -9.19
CA SER A 55 -3.86 -22.52 -9.38
C SER A 55 -4.20 -22.76 -10.85
N ILE A 56 -4.58 -21.70 -11.58
CA ILE A 56 -4.98 -21.82 -13.00
C ILE A 56 -3.81 -22.26 -13.89
N PHE A 57 -2.64 -21.66 -13.71
CA PHE A 57 -1.46 -21.95 -14.53
C PHE A 57 -0.63 -23.14 -14.03
N ASN A 58 -1.10 -23.82 -12.97
CA ASN A 58 -0.39 -24.94 -12.37
C ASN A 58 1.05 -24.56 -11.94
N TRP A 59 1.29 -23.30 -11.59
CA TRP A 59 2.61 -22.80 -11.19
C TRP A 59 2.93 -23.24 -9.76
N PRO A 60 4.14 -23.76 -9.48
CA PRO A 60 4.54 -24.16 -8.13
C PRO A 60 4.81 -22.92 -7.27
N GLY A 61 3.79 -22.50 -6.51
CA GLY A 61 3.85 -21.35 -5.60
C GLY A 61 3.31 -21.66 -4.20
N ILE A 62 3.51 -20.71 -3.29
CA ILE A 62 3.11 -20.83 -1.87
C ILE A 62 1.59 -20.89 -1.76
N GLY A 63 0.86 -20.14 -2.58
CA GLY A 63 -0.59 -20.10 -2.59
C GLY A 63 -1.19 -21.45 -2.97
N ARG A 64 -0.67 -22.04 -4.04
CA ARG A 64 -1.07 -23.39 -4.46
C ARG A 64 -0.71 -24.45 -3.42
N TRP A 65 0.49 -24.42 -2.85
CA TRP A 65 0.89 -25.35 -1.79
C TRP A 65 -0.07 -25.32 -0.59
N LEU A 66 -0.55 -24.12 -0.25
CA LEU A 66 -1.52 -23.93 0.84
C LEU A 66 -2.90 -24.51 0.50
N LEU A 67 -3.33 -24.44 -0.77
CA LEU A 67 -4.55 -25.08 -1.25
C LEU A 67 -4.44 -26.62 -1.23
N ASP A 68 -3.28 -27.16 -1.60
CA ASP A 68 -3.03 -28.60 -1.54
C ASP A 68 -3.02 -29.10 -0.08
N ALA A 69 -2.44 -28.34 0.85
CA ALA A 69 -2.50 -28.64 2.28
C ALA A 69 -3.94 -28.58 2.82
N LEU A 70 -4.74 -27.62 2.35
CA LEU A 70 -6.16 -27.50 2.69
C LEU A 70 -6.98 -28.71 2.20
N ALA A 71 -6.71 -29.18 0.98
CA ALA A 71 -7.36 -30.36 0.40
C ALA A 71 -7.04 -31.64 1.18
N ASN A 72 -5.80 -31.77 1.67
CA ASN A 72 -5.35 -32.92 2.47
C ASN A 72 -5.68 -32.80 3.97
N GLN A 73 -6.35 -31.72 4.39
CA GLN A 73 -6.65 -31.42 5.81
C GLN A 73 -5.43 -31.46 6.74
N ASP A 74 -4.25 -31.11 6.20
CA ASP A 74 -3.04 -31.03 7.00
C ASP A 74 -2.97 -29.68 7.71
N TYR A 75 -3.55 -29.64 8.91
CA TYR A 75 -3.60 -28.44 9.75
C TYR A 75 -2.21 -27.89 10.11
N ALA A 76 -1.18 -28.72 10.19
CA ALA A 76 0.18 -28.26 10.51
C ALA A 76 0.77 -27.45 9.33
N SER A 77 0.61 -27.97 8.12
CA SER A 77 1.04 -27.28 6.90
C SER A 77 0.25 -25.99 6.64
N ILE A 78 -1.07 -26.01 6.86
CA ILE A 78 -1.90 -24.80 6.75
C ILE A 78 -1.42 -23.72 7.73
N GLN A 79 -1.20 -24.09 9.00
CA GLN A 79 -0.77 -23.14 10.02
C GLN A 79 0.60 -22.53 9.69
N ALA A 80 1.56 -23.35 9.26
CA ALA A 80 2.88 -22.88 8.84
C ALA A 80 2.78 -21.91 7.65
N GLY A 81 2.00 -22.26 6.63
CA GLY A 81 1.80 -21.41 5.45
C GLY A 81 1.16 -20.07 5.77
N VAL A 82 0.10 -20.09 6.59
CA VAL A 82 -0.59 -18.88 7.02
C VAL A 82 0.32 -18.00 7.88
N MET A 83 1.12 -18.59 8.78
CA MET A 83 2.09 -17.83 9.59
C MET A 83 3.12 -17.12 8.71
N VAL A 84 3.72 -17.82 7.73
CA VAL A 84 4.71 -17.23 6.83
C VAL A 84 4.11 -16.08 6.01
N LEU A 85 2.91 -16.29 5.43
CA LEU A 85 2.21 -15.25 4.66
C LEU A 85 1.85 -14.05 5.55
N ALA A 86 1.33 -14.29 6.75
CA ALA A 86 0.98 -13.24 7.69
C ALA A 86 2.21 -12.41 8.09
N THR A 87 3.33 -13.05 8.42
CA THR A 87 4.58 -12.36 8.75
C THR A 87 5.10 -11.53 7.57
N LEU A 88 5.02 -12.05 6.34
CA LEU A 88 5.45 -11.34 5.15
C LEU A 88 4.58 -10.09 4.90
N VAL A 89 3.26 -10.23 4.98
CA VAL A 89 2.31 -9.13 4.82
C VAL A 89 2.48 -8.08 5.92
N LEU A 90 2.62 -8.50 7.17
CA LEU A 90 2.87 -7.59 8.28
C LEU A 90 4.18 -6.82 8.09
N THR A 91 5.25 -7.51 7.70
CA THR A 91 6.55 -6.88 7.43
C THR A 91 6.43 -5.86 6.29
N ALA A 92 5.75 -6.20 5.20
CA ALA A 92 5.52 -5.28 4.09
C ALA A 92 4.70 -4.05 4.50
N ASN A 93 3.66 -4.23 5.34
CA ASN A 93 2.88 -3.13 5.87
C ASN A 93 3.71 -2.22 6.79
N ILE A 94 4.49 -2.79 7.72
CA ILE A 94 5.38 -2.02 8.60
C ILE A 94 6.40 -1.23 7.78
N LEU A 95 6.99 -1.82 6.73
CA LEU A 95 7.90 -1.12 5.83
C LEU A 95 7.19 0.02 5.11
N SER A 96 5.99 -0.22 4.59
CA SER A 96 5.15 0.81 3.96
C SER A 96 4.86 1.97 4.91
N ASP A 97 4.46 1.67 6.14
CA ASP A 97 4.17 2.67 7.16
C ASP A 97 5.42 3.44 7.58
N LEU A 98 6.58 2.78 7.71
CA LEU A 98 7.85 3.42 8.02
C LEU A 98 8.30 4.37 6.91
N ILE A 99 8.18 3.96 5.64
CA ILE A 99 8.46 4.81 4.49
C ILE A 99 7.48 6.00 4.46
N GLY A 100 6.20 5.74 4.72
CA GLY A 100 5.18 6.78 4.85
C GLY A 100 5.50 7.79 5.95
N ALA A 101 5.92 7.31 7.12
CA ALA A 101 6.29 8.13 8.27
C ALA A 101 7.57 8.96 8.01
N MET A 102 8.57 8.39 7.34
CA MET A 102 9.79 9.10 6.95
C MET A 102 9.51 10.22 5.94
N ILE A 103 8.65 9.96 4.95
CA ILE A 103 8.33 10.92 3.89
C ILE A 103 7.34 12.00 4.38
N ASN A 104 6.50 11.68 5.37
CA ASN A 104 5.46 12.58 5.85
C ASN A 104 5.67 13.03 7.31
N PRO A 105 6.43 14.11 7.57
CA PRO A 105 6.53 14.71 8.90
C PRO A 105 5.21 15.34 9.38
N LEU A 106 4.15 15.42 8.54
CA LEU A 106 2.87 16.04 8.87
C LEU A 106 1.91 15.15 9.66
N VAL A 107 2.13 13.83 9.74
CA VAL A 107 1.34 12.95 10.65
C VAL A 107 1.47 13.43 12.10
N ARG A 108 2.60 14.06 12.43
CA ARG A 108 2.85 14.68 13.73
C ARG A 108 1.97 15.91 14.01
N LYS A 109 1.41 16.59 12.98
CA LYS A 109 0.57 17.79 13.17
C LYS A 109 -0.90 17.48 13.38
N GLU A 110 -1.43 16.41 12.78
CA GLU A 110 -2.84 16.02 12.99
C GLU A 110 -3.10 15.56 14.44
N TRP A 111 -2.09 15.00 15.12
CA TRP A 111 -2.16 14.67 16.55
C TRP A 111 -2.38 15.90 17.46
N TYR A 112 -1.96 17.09 17.03
CA TYR A 112 -2.19 18.34 17.77
C TYR A 112 -3.50 19.05 17.39
N ALA A 113 -4.13 18.70 16.26
CA ALA A 113 -5.39 19.30 15.82
C ALA A 113 -6.64 18.64 16.45
N ASN A 114 -6.47 17.44 17.02
CA ASN A 114 -7.51 16.70 17.75
C ASN A 114 -7.37 16.85 19.29
N LYS A 115 -6.85 17.99 19.76
CA LYS A 115 -6.83 18.34 21.19
C LYS A 115 -7.66 19.58 21.46
#